data_AF-A0ABD0PLT0-F1
#
_entry.id   AF-A0ABD0PLT0-F1
#
_cell.length_a   1.000
_cell.length_b   1.000
_cell.length_c   1.000
_cell.angle_alpha   90.00
_cell.angle_beta   90.00
_cell.angle_gamma   90.00
#
_symmetry.space_group_name_H-M   'P 1'
#
loop_
_entity.id
_entity.type
_entity.pdbx_description
1 polymer ?
#
loop_
_entity_poly.entity_id
_entity_poly.type
_entity_poly.pdbx_seq_one_letter_code
_entity_poly.pdbx_strand_id
1 'polypeptide(L)'
;GKLWFQLDCGNSPRSIGISGRLVNDGNWHHVVLELRGNYSSLSLDDMYVERRLATTKYRPLGADLSIYFGAQVLTERKGPRVTNGFQGCLDSVVLNDNELPLQNKRSPYAEVVGLTDLKLGCVLYPDACAAQPCLNGATCVSLPSG
;
A
#
# COMPACT_ATOMS: atom_id res chain seq x y z
N GLY A 1 -3.60 -8.13 10.19
CA GLY A 1 -3.22 -7.66 8.84
C GLY A 1 -2.26 -8.64 8.22
N LYS A 2 -2.53 -9.07 6.98
CA LYS A 2 -1.63 -9.91 6.17
C LYS A 2 -1.34 -9.18 4.87
N LEU A 3 -0.16 -9.40 4.29
CA LEU A 3 0.25 -8.76 3.04
C LEU A 3 -0.19 -9.59 1.84
N TRP A 4 -0.81 -8.93 0.86
CA TRP A 4 -1.25 -9.54 -0.40
C TRP A 4 -0.93 -8.63 -1.57
N PHE A 5 -0.48 -9.23 -2.66
CA PHE A 5 -0.39 -8.63 -3.97
C PHE A 5 -1.44 -9.26 -4.88
N GLN A 6 -2.15 -8.43 -5.65
CA GLN A 6 -3.14 -8.86 -6.63
C GLN A 6 -2.88 -8.20 -7.97
N LEU A 7 -2.95 -8.99 -9.03
CA LEU A 7 -2.81 -8.55 -10.40
C LEU A 7 -3.95 -9.10 -11.26
N ASP A 8 -4.57 -8.24 -12.04
CA ASP A 8 -5.52 -8.63 -13.08
C ASP A 8 -4.85 -8.52 -14.46
N CYS A 9 -4.93 -9.58 -15.24
CA CYS A 9 -4.43 -9.65 -16.62
C CYS A 9 -5.51 -10.17 -17.60
N GLY A 10 -6.79 -9.98 -17.28
CA GLY A 10 -7.93 -10.28 -18.16
C GLY A 10 -8.35 -11.76 -18.23
N ASN A 11 -7.59 -12.69 -17.63
CA ASN A 11 -7.90 -14.12 -17.64
C ASN A 11 -8.22 -14.72 -16.26
N SER A 12 -8.01 -13.96 -15.17
CA SER A 12 -8.45 -14.20 -13.79
C SER A 12 -7.61 -13.32 -12.85
N PRO A 13 -8.18 -12.78 -11.77
CA PRO A 13 -7.40 -12.12 -10.73
C PRO A 13 -6.44 -13.14 -10.12
N ARG A 14 -5.14 -12.81 -10.09
CA ARG A 14 -4.11 -13.64 -9.45
C ARG A 14 -3.63 -12.93 -8.20
N SER A 15 -3.70 -13.62 -7.07
CA SER A 15 -3.16 -13.14 -5.80
C SER A 15 -1.95 -13.98 -5.35
N ILE A 16 -1.05 -13.31 -4.65
CA ILE A 16 0.09 -13.87 -3.92
C ILE A 16 0.06 -13.21 -2.55
N GLY A 17 0.20 -13.96 -1.47
CA GLY A 17 0.15 -13.38 -0.13
C GLY A 17 1.02 -14.11 0.86
N ILE A 18 1.57 -13.33 1.78
CA ILE A 18 2.42 -13.82 2.86
C ILE A 18 1.53 -13.99 4.08
N SER A 19 1.34 -15.26 4.48
CA SER A 19 0.43 -15.61 5.58
C SER A 19 1.12 -15.90 6.91
N GLY A 20 2.44 -16.17 6.87
CA GLY A 20 3.26 -16.55 8.03
C GLY A 20 3.71 -15.39 8.92
N ARG A 21 3.44 -14.14 8.54
CA ARG A 21 3.78 -12.94 9.31
C ARG A 21 2.65 -11.92 9.25
N LEU A 22 2.30 -11.36 10.40
CA LEU A 22 1.39 -10.22 10.49
C LEU A 22 2.17 -8.95 10.21
N VAL A 23 1.57 -8.02 9.46
CA VAL A 23 2.19 -6.74 9.05
C VAL A 23 1.57 -5.51 9.71
N ASN A 24 0.49 -5.70 10.47
CA ASN A 24 -0.15 -4.64 11.26
C ASN A 24 0.31 -4.72 12.73
N ASP A 25 1.60 -5.00 12.94
CA ASP A 25 2.18 -5.11 14.27
C ASP A 25 2.74 -3.78 14.79
N GLY A 26 2.71 -2.73 13.96
CA GLY A 26 3.19 -1.39 14.27
C GLY A 26 4.67 -1.15 14.00
N ASN A 27 5.39 -2.17 13.53
CA ASN A 27 6.78 -2.04 13.15
C ASN A 27 6.92 -1.77 11.65
N TRP A 28 8.10 -1.25 11.28
CA TRP A 28 8.48 -1.14 9.88
C TRP A 28 8.67 -2.52 9.27
N HIS A 29 8.19 -2.67 8.04
CA HIS A 29 8.37 -3.86 7.23
C HIS A 29 8.97 -3.49 5.87
N HIS A 30 9.91 -4.31 5.39
CA HIS A 30 10.48 -4.16 4.07
C HIS A 30 9.73 -5.06 3.08
N VAL A 31 9.16 -4.48 2.01
CA VAL A 31 8.36 -5.22 1.02
C VAL A 31 8.96 -5.05 -0.36
N VAL A 32 9.25 -6.16 -1.03
CA VAL A 32 9.72 -6.15 -2.43
C VAL A 32 8.80 -6.99 -3.29
N LEU A 33 8.33 -6.38 -4.38
CA LEU A 33 7.55 -7.03 -5.43
C LEU A 33 8.36 -7.05 -6.73
N GLU A 34 8.62 -8.23 -7.27
CA GLU A 34 9.27 -8.41 -8.57
C GLU A 34 8.28 -9.02 -9.57
N LEU A 35 8.12 -8.40 -10.73
CA LEU A 35 7.35 -8.91 -11.86
C LEU A 35 8.27 -9.05 -13.06
N ARG A 36 8.55 -10.28 -13.49
CA ARG A 36 9.47 -10.55 -14.60
C ARG A 36 8.89 -11.56 -15.58
N GLY A 37 8.49 -11.10 -16.76
CA GLY A 37 7.92 -11.98 -17.78
C GLY A 37 6.58 -12.56 -17.32
N ASN A 38 6.56 -13.82 -16.89
CA ASN A 38 5.41 -14.49 -16.27
C ASN A 38 5.68 -14.90 -14.81
N TYR A 39 6.79 -14.46 -14.23
CA TYR A 39 7.19 -14.76 -12.86
C TYR A 39 6.88 -13.58 -11.94
N SER A 40 6.26 -13.86 -10.80
CA SER A 40 6.04 -12.91 -9.70
C SER A 40 6.74 -13.39 -8.43
N SER A 41 7.34 -12.47 -7.69
CA SER A 41 7.87 -12.71 -6.35
C SER A 41 7.41 -11.60 -5.40
N LEU A 42 6.84 -11.97 -4.27
CA LEU A 42 6.54 -11.08 -3.16
C LEU A 42 7.42 -11.47 -1.98
N SER A 43 8.19 -10.52 -1.45
CA SER A 43 9.01 -10.74 -0.26
C SER A 43 8.70 -9.74 0.84
N LEU A 44 8.83 -10.21 2.08
CA LEU A 44 8.64 -9.43 3.30
C LEU A 44 9.83 -9.68 4.24
N ASP A 45 10.45 -8.59 4.68
CA ASP A 45 11.56 -8.55 5.64
C ASP A 45 12.74 -9.47 5.24
N ASP A 46 12.96 -9.65 3.93
CA ASP A 46 13.98 -10.52 3.31
C ASP A 46 13.95 -12.00 3.74
N MET A 47 12.94 -12.41 4.52
CA MET A 47 12.80 -13.76 5.09
C MET A 47 11.62 -14.51 4.49
N TYR A 48 10.48 -13.84 4.33
CA TYR A 48 9.26 -14.47 3.83
C TYR A 48 9.15 -14.19 2.35
N VAL A 49 9.16 -15.23 1.52
CA VAL A 49 9.14 -15.09 0.06
C VAL A 49 8.10 -16.02 -0.54
N GLU A 50 7.19 -15.45 -1.31
CA GLU A 50 6.16 -16.17 -2.06
C GLU A 50 6.34 -15.92 -3.54
N ARG A 51 6.34 -16.99 -4.34
CA ARG A 51 6.65 -16.94 -5.77
C ARG A 51 5.57 -17.61 -6.58
N ARG A 52 5.31 -17.09 -7.78
CA ARG A 52 4.33 -17.67 -8.69
C ARG A 52 4.75 -17.54 -10.14
N LEU A 53 4.53 -18.61 -10.90
CA LEU A 53 4.65 -18.61 -12.34
C LEU A 53 3.25 -18.57 -12.95
N ALA A 54 2.98 -17.57 -13.77
CA ALA A 54 1.76 -17.44 -14.55
C ALA A 54 1.88 -18.15 -15.90
N THR A 55 0.74 -18.55 -16.47
CA THR A 55 0.66 -19.18 -17.80
C THR A 55 0.91 -18.19 -18.93
N THR A 56 0.70 -16.90 -18.68
CA THR A 56 0.83 -15.81 -19.64
C THR A 56 1.79 -14.76 -19.10
N LYS A 57 2.60 -14.17 -19.98
CA LYS A 57 3.45 -13.04 -19.62
C LYS A 57 2.60 -11.82 -19.26
N TYR A 58 3.07 -11.04 -18.30
CA TYR A 58 2.51 -9.72 -18.00
C TYR A 58 2.69 -8.82 -19.21
N ARG A 59 1.64 -8.06 -19.52
CA ARG A 59 1.75 -6.95 -20.46
C ARG A 59 2.20 -5.72 -19.67
N PRO A 60 3.25 -5.01 -20.11
CA PRO A 60 3.62 -3.73 -19.51
C PRO A 60 2.40 -2.81 -19.49
N LEU A 61 2.25 -2.07 -18.40
CA LEU A 61 1.29 -0.98 -18.32
C LEU A 61 1.68 0.10 -19.35
N GLY A 62 0.70 0.79 -19.93
CA GLY A 62 0.93 1.84 -20.94
C GLY A 62 1.70 3.05 -20.39
N ALA A 63 2.03 4.00 -21.29
CA ALA A 63 2.88 5.15 -20.98
C ALA A 63 2.30 6.12 -19.93
N ASP A 64 0.97 6.20 -19.80
CA ASP A 64 0.30 7.09 -18.85
C ASP A 64 -0.06 6.35 -17.55
N LEU A 65 0.95 5.98 -16.77
CA LEU A 65 0.74 5.30 -15.50
C LEU A 65 0.64 6.30 -14.34
N SER A 66 -0.52 6.34 -13.69
CA SER A 66 -0.67 6.96 -12.36
C SER A 66 -0.57 5.89 -11.28
N ILE A 67 0.25 6.13 -10.27
CA ILE A 67 0.42 5.23 -9.12
C ILE A 67 -0.15 5.92 -7.89
N TYR A 68 -0.97 5.20 -7.14
CA TYR A 68 -1.59 5.71 -5.92
C TYR A 68 -1.05 4.94 -4.71
N PHE A 69 -0.66 5.68 -3.68
CA PHE A 69 -0.34 5.14 -2.36
C PHE A 69 -1.46 5.55 -1.38
N GLY A 70 -1.75 4.72 -0.37
CA GLY A 70 -2.90 4.97 0.50
C GLY A 70 -4.19 4.38 -0.07
N ALA A 71 -4.80 5.09 -1.01
CA ALA A 71 -5.99 4.65 -1.74
C ALA A 71 -6.17 5.48 -3.02
N GLN A 72 -6.91 4.93 -3.99
CA GLN A 72 -7.45 5.75 -5.07
C GLN A 72 -8.73 6.46 -4.57
N VAL A 73 -8.73 7.79 -4.62
CA VAL A 73 -9.93 8.59 -4.29
C VAL A 73 -10.72 8.82 -5.58
N LEU A 74 -11.84 8.11 -5.76
CA LEU A 74 -12.76 8.35 -6.86
C LEU A 74 -13.76 9.44 -6.46
N THR A 75 -13.68 10.60 -7.12
CA THR A 75 -14.64 11.69 -6.95
C THR A 75 -15.87 11.46 -7.83
N GLU A 76 -16.70 10.48 -7.50
CA GLU A 76 -18.04 10.43 -8.10
C GLU A 76 -18.96 11.52 -7.48
N ARG A 77 -20.00 11.92 -8.22
CA ARG A 77 -20.94 13.03 -7.92
C ARG A 77 -21.76 12.89 -6.61
N LYS A 78 -21.34 12.05 -5.66
CA LYS A 78 -21.93 11.85 -4.32
C LYS A 78 -20.95 12.09 -3.17
N GLY A 79 -19.82 12.77 -3.43
CA GLY A 79 -18.79 13.04 -2.42
C GLY A 79 -17.75 11.91 -2.32
N PRO A 80 -16.60 12.14 -1.67
CA PRO A 80 -15.53 11.15 -1.59
C PRO A 80 -16.01 9.91 -0.81
N ARG A 81 -16.05 8.75 -1.47
CA ARG A 81 -16.18 7.44 -0.82
C ARG A 81 -14.80 6.79 -0.73
N VAL A 82 -14.07 7.11 0.32
CA VAL A 82 -12.86 6.36 0.70
C VAL A 82 -13.32 5.23 1.62
N THR A 83 -13.55 4.03 1.09
CA THR A 83 -13.80 2.86 1.93
C THR A 83 -12.51 2.08 2.07
N ASN A 84 -11.76 2.37 3.13
CA ASN A 84 -10.57 1.64 3.62
C ASN A 84 -9.30 1.79 2.75
N GLY A 85 -8.63 2.93 2.87
CA GLY A 85 -7.26 3.12 2.41
C GLY A 85 -6.21 2.68 3.44
N PHE A 86 -4.95 2.59 3.01
CA PHE A 86 -3.82 2.37 3.91
C PHE A 86 -3.65 3.56 4.86
N GLN A 87 -3.69 3.25 6.16
CA GLN A 87 -3.37 4.16 7.25
C GLN A 87 -2.12 3.63 7.95
N GLY A 88 -1.06 4.43 7.90
CA GLY A 88 0.24 4.04 8.41
C GLY A 88 1.34 4.90 7.79
N CYS A 89 2.57 4.41 7.84
CA CYS A 89 3.72 5.11 7.31
C CYS A 89 4.28 4.40 6.08
N LEU A 90 4.79 5.19 5.14
CA LEU A 90 5.53 4.72 3.97
C LEU A 90 6.84 5.52 3.89
N ASP A 91 7.92 4.83 3.56
CA ASP A 91 9.22 5.45 3.34
C ASP A 91 10.01 4.63 2.30
N SER A 92 11.04 5.24 1.72
CA SER A 92 12.01 4.58 0.82
C SER A 92 11.37 3.83 -0.35
N VAL A 93 10.37 4.44 -0.99
CA VAL A 93 9.65 3.81 -2.11
C VAL A 93 10.47 3.93 -3.40
N VAL A 94 10.77 2.76 -3.99
CA VAL A 94 11.55 2.63 -5.23
C VAL A 94 10.72 1.86 -6.26
N LEU A 95 10.69 2.36 -7.51
CA LEU A 95 10.06 1.69 -8.63
C LEU A 95 11.05 1.52 -9.78
N ASN A 96 11.32 0.26 -10.16
CA ASN A 96 12.29 -0.08 -11.22
C ASN A 96 13.62 0.68 -11.04
N ASP A 97 14.18 0.62 -9.84
CA ASP A 97 15.42 1.29 -9.42
C ASP A 97 15.38 2.82 -9.34
N ASN A 98 14.21 3.45 -9.49
CA ASN A 98 14.04 4.89 -9.35
C ASN A 98 13.35 5.24 -8.02
N GLU A 99 14.01 6.03 -7.17
CA GLU A 99 13.40 6.58 -5.95
C GLU A 99 12.24 7.51 -6.34
N LEU A 100 11.06 7.24 -5.79
CA LEU A 100 9.88 8.07 -6.04
C LEU A 100 9.88 9.28 -5.09
N PRO A 101 9.49 10.47 -5.58
CA PRO A 101 9.58 11.70 -4.80
C PRO A 101 8.41 11.85 -3.80
N LEU A 102 8.34 11.02 -2.76
CA LEU A 102 7.22 11.03 -1.79
C LEU A 102 6.99 12.39 -1.10
N GLN A 103 8.05 13.20 -0.95
CA GLN A 103 8.01 14.51 -0.29
C GLN A 103 8.36 15.65 -1.24
N ASN A 104 7.95 15.54 -2.50
CA ASN A 104 8.15 16.59 -3.51
C ASN A 104 9.64 16.90 -3.78
N LYS A 105 10.52 15.90 -3.62
CA LYS A 105 11.88 15.96 -4.16
C LYS A 105 11.79 16.02 -5.69
N ARG A 106 12.69 16.75 -6.34
CA ARG A 106 12.74 16.73 -7.80
C ARG A 106 13.25 15.37 -8.27
N SER A 107 12.45 14.65 -9.06
CA SER A 107 12.85 13.39 -9.71
C SER A 107 12.72 13.55 -11.23
N PRO A 108 13.68 13.05 -12.03
CA PRO A 108 13.56 13.04 -13.49
C PRO A 108 12.62 11.92 -14.00
N TYR A 109 12.18 11.02 -13.12
CA TYR A 109 11.42 9.82 -13.49
C TYR A 109 9.93 9.89 -13.14
N ALA A 110 9.57 10.70 -12.13
CA ALA A 110 8.21 10.81 -11.64
C ALA A 110 7.93 12.19 -11.04
N GLU A 111 6.67 12.59 -11.06
CA GLU A 111 6.17 13.83 -10.46
C GLU A 111 5.02 13.50 -9.50
N VAL A 112 4.94 14.22 -8.38
CA VAL A 112 3.80 14.12 -7.46
C VAL A 112 2.66 14.98 -8.00
N VAL A 113 1.59 14.34 -8.48
CA VAL A 113 0.41 15.02 -9.03
C VAL A 113 -0.65 15.39 -8.00
N GLY A 114 -0.59 14.84 -6.79
CA GLY A 114 -1.55 15.13 -5.73
C GLY A 114 -1.20 14.51 -4.38
N LEU A 115 -1.56 15.19 -3.31
CA LEU A 115 -1.39 14.77 -1.91
C LEU A 115 -2.66 15.11 -1.13
N THR A 116 -3.10 14.21 -0.25
CA THR A 116 -4.27 14.43 0.63
C THR A 116 -4.00 13.78 1.97
N ASP A 117 -4.27 14.51 3.06
CA ASP A 117 -4.14 14.04 4.45
C ASP A 117 -2.78 13.41 4.80
N LEU A 118 -1.69 13.92 4.21
CA LEU A 118 -0.33 13.47 4.48
C LEU A 118 0.34 14.31 5.58
N LYS A 119 1.08 13.66 6.46
CA LYS A 119 1.95 14.31 7.46
C LYS A 119 3.40 13.88 7.25
N LEU A 120 4.32 14.83 7.35
CA LEU A 120 5.75 14.53 7.27
C LEU A 120 6.23 13.87 8.57
N GLY A 121 7.07 12.86 8.42
CA GLY A 121 7.51 12.01 9.52
C GLY A 121 6.52 10.87 9.82
N CYS A 122 6.99 9.89 10.58
CA CYS A 122 6.18 8.76 11.01
C CYS A 122 6.10 8.75 12.53
N VAL A 123 4.95 9.16 13.05
CA VAL A 123 4.60 8.99 14.46
C VAL A 123 3.23 8.35 14.48
N LEU A 124 3.16 7.11 14.93
CA LEU A 124 1.87 6.47 15.19
C LEU A 124 1.25 7.22 16.38
N TYR A 125 0.08 7.81 16.15
CA TYR A 125 -0.62 8.57 17.19
C TYR A 125 -0.95 7.66 18.38
N PRO A 126 -0.95 8.21 19.61
CA PRO A 126 -1.42 7.47 20.77
C PRO A 126 -2.86 6.99 20.55
N ASP A 127 -3.23 5.93 21.26
CA ASP A 127 -4.55 5.31 21.16
C ASP A 127 -5.68 6.36 21.22
N ALA A 128 -6.39 6.54 20.09
CA ALA A 128 -7.49 7.49 19.98
C ALA A 128 -8.62 7.19 20.97
N CYS A 129 -8.78 5.93 21.38
CA CYS A 129 -9.77 5.53 22.37
C CYS A 129 -9.41 5.96 23.80
N ALA A 130 -8.15 6.30 24.08
CA ALA A 130 -7.75 6.80 25.41
C ALA A 130 -8.47 8.11 25.78
N ALA A 131 -8.85 8.92 24.79
CA ALA A 131 -9.62 10.14 24.99
C ALA A 131 -11.13 9.91 25.20
N GLN A 132 -11.59 8.65 25.18
CA GLN A 132 -13.01 8.27 25.24
C GLN A 132 -13.90 9.09 24.29
N PRO A 133 -13.58 9.13 22.97
CA PRO A 133 -14.26 10.02 22.03
C PRO A 133 -15.69 9.58 21.70
N CYS A 134 -16.03 8.31 21.93
CA CYS A 134 -17.32 7.73 21.62
C CYS A 134 -18.37 8.12 22.67
N LEU A 135 -19.40 8.86 22.26
CA LEU A 135 -20.50 9.29 23.13
C LEU A 135 -21.71 8.34 23.03
N ASN A 136 -22.70 8.52 23.91
CA ASN A 136 -24.00 7.83 23.88
C ASN A 136 -23.92 6.30 23.96
N GLY A 137 -22.97 5.77 24.73
CA GLY A 137 -22.81 4.32 24.94
C GLY A 137 -22.16 3.58 23.78
N ALA A 138 -21.62 4.29 22.78
CA ALA A 138 -20.84 3.68 21.71
C ALA A 138 -19.51 3.11 22.26
N THR A 139 -19.08 1.97 21.72
CA THR A 139 -17.82 1.32 22.10
C THR A 139 -16.69 1.78 21.18
N CYS A 140 -15.61 2.27 21.76
CA CYS A 140 -14.38 2.57 21.03
C CYS A 140 -13.52 1.30 20.94
N VAL A 141 -12.98 1.00 19.75
CA VAL A 141 -12.07 -0.12 19.54
C VAL A 141 -10.75 0.41 19.01
N SER A 142 -9.70 0.28 19.82
CA SER A 142 -8.35 0.66 19.42
C SER A 142 -7.85 -0.33 18.38
N LEU A 143 -7.29 0.19 17.28
CA LEU A 143 -6.57 -0.64 16.33
C LEU A 143 -5.12 -0.75 16.80
N PRO A 144 -4.55 -1.97 16.92
CA PRO A 144 -3.14 -2.13 17.22
C PRO A 144 -2.36 -1.58 16.03
N SER A 145 -1.82 -0.38 16.20
CA SER A 145 -0.82 0.26 15.34
C SER A 145 -1.24 0.41 13.88
N GLY A 146 -2.15 1.35 13.62
CA GLY A 146 -2.67 1.69 12.30
C GLY A 146 -4.18 1.74 12.29
#